data_AF-A0A1C5I4I0-F1
#
_entry.id   AF-A0A1C5I4I0-F1
#
_cell.length_a   1.000
_cell.length_b   1.000
_cell.length_c   1.000
_cell.angle_alpha   90.00
_cell.angle_beta   90.00
_cell.angle_gamma   90.00
#
_symmetry.space_group_name_H-M   'P 1'
#
loop_
_entity.id
_entity.type
_entity.pdbx_description
1 polymer ?
#
loop_
_entity_poly.entity_id
_entity_poly.type
_entity_poly.pdbx_seq_one_letter_code
_entity_poly.pdbx_strand_id
1 'polypeptide(L)'
;MTDPETEPERQLLDLAEGENGLAKILHASLERLRDGAAGTDLQEMARDVLAGHTDLRQIAVTDAYGPMFLDQFHRFKEWEEHLDPDERRRLTDEATAVAQEIDRTAD
;
A
#
# COMPACT_ATOMS: atom_id res chain seq x y z
N MET A 1 -16.01 -8.68 20.41
CA MET A 1 -14.84 -9.53 20.70
C MET A 1 -13.88 -9.22 19.59
N THR A 2 -13.01 -8.24 19.79
CA THR A 2 -12.01 -7.83 18.78
C THR A 2 -10.94 -8.89 18.77
N ASP A 3 -10.75 -9.51 17.61
CA ASP A 3 -9.76 -10.55 17.41
C ASP A 3 -8.35 -9.92 17.53
N PRO A 4 -7.42 -10.48 18.32
CA PRO A 4 -6.05 -9.96 18.40
C PRO A 4 -5.25 -10.11 17.08
N GLU A 5 -5.85 -10.74 16.05
CA GLU A 5 -5.34 -10.80 14.67
C GLU A 5 -5.77 -9.60 13.79
N THR A 6 -6.63 -8.69 14.31
CA THR A 6 -7.14 -7.50 13.59
C THR A 6 -6.39 -6.19 13.87
N GLU A 7 -5.16 -6.24 14.37
CA GLU A 7 -4.36 -5.00 14.48
C GLU A 7 -3.89 -4.60 13.07
N PRO A 8 -4.37 -3.49 12.49
CA PRO A 8 -4.09 -3.12 11.10
C PRO A 8 -2.58 -3.01 10.85
N GLU A 9 -1.83 -2.59 11.85
CA GLU A 9 -0.37 -2.52 11.84
C GLU A 9 0.29 -3.90 11.60
N ARG A 10 -0.24 -4.97 12.20
CA ARG A 10 0.26 -6.34 11.97
C ARG A 10 -0.08 -6.85 10.57
N GLN A 11 -1.25 -6.53 10.05
CA GLN A 11 -1.63 -6.92 8.70
C GLN A 11 -0.76 -6.22 7.65
N LEU A 12 -0.46 -4.93 7.88
CA LEU A 12 0.46 -4.17 7.03
C LEU A 12 1.89 -4.71 7.13
N LEU A 13 2.34 -5.10 8.32
CA LEU A 13 3.64 -5.73 8.52
C LEU A 13 3.74 -7.09 7.82
N ASP A 14 2.70 -7.91 7.87
CA ASP A 14 2.66 -9.22 7.19
C ASP A 14 2.59 -9.06 5.66
N LEU A 15 1.83 -8.07 5.17
CA LEU A 15 1.82 -7.67 3.75
C LEU A 15 3.17 -7.15 3.28
N ALA A 16 3.91 -6.51 4.17
CA ALA A 16 5.26 -6.03 3.94
C ALA A 16 6.34 -7.11 4.18
N GLU A 17 5.95 -8.39 4.30
CA GLU A 17 6.88 -9.51 4.56
C GLU A 17 7.79 -9.30 5.78
N GLY A 18 7.31 -8.55 6.79
CA GLY A 18 8.05 -8.21 8.00
C GLY A 18 8.92 -6.94 7.90
N GLU A 19 8.92 -6.24 6.77
CA GLU A 19 9.68 -5.00 6.59
C GLU A 19 8.95 -3.80 7.20
N ASN A 20 9.44 -3.31 8.35
CA ASN A 20 8.83 -2.18 9.08
C ASN A 20 8.74 -0.89 8.26
N GLY A 21 9.79 -0.56 7.48
CA GLY A 21 9.78 0.61 6.60
C GLY A 21 8.67 0.54 5.56
N LEU A 22 8.48 -0.63 4.93
CA LEU A 22 7.44 -0.84 3.94
C LEU A 22 6.04 -0.83 4.56
N ALA A 23 5.86 -1.43 5.75
CA ALA A 23 4.61 -1.36 6.50
C ALA A 23 4.19 0.09 6.80
N LYS A 24 5.15 0.95 7.15
CA LYS A 24 4.93 2.39 7.37
C LYS A 24 4.56 3.14 6.10
N ILE A 25 5.19 2.82 4.97
CA ILE A 25 4.83 3.40 3.66
C ILE A 25 3.40 3.00 3.28
N LEU A 26 3.03 1.73 3.48
CA LEU A 26 1.67 1.25 3.24
C LEU A 26 0.66 1.98 4.12
N HIS A 27 0.94 2.11 5.42
CA HIS A 27 0.11 2.87 6.35
C HIS A 27 -0.07 4.33 5.90
N ALA A 28 1.02 5.05 5.61
CA ALA A 28 0.96 6.43 5.15
C ALA A 28 0.20 6.59 3.82
N SER A 29 0.30 5.60 2.94
CA SER A 29 -0.45 5.58 1.68
C SER A 29 -1.96 5.43 1.92
N LEU A 30 -2.36 4.54 2.84
CA LEU A 30 -3.75 4.41 3.26
C LEU A 30 -4.28 5.70 3.92
N GLU A 31 -3.47 6.39 4.72
CA GLU A 31 -3.88 7.67 5.30
C GLU A 31 -4.16 8.73 4.22
N ARG A 32 -3.32 8.80 3.19
CA ARG A 32 -3.58 9.71 2.05
C ARG A 32 -4.85 9.35 1.30
N LEU A 33 -5.15 8.05 1.16
CA LEU A 33 -6.42 7.60 0.56
C LEU A 33 -7.62 7.97 1.44
N ARG A 34 -7.54 7.76 2.75
CA ARG A 34 -8.55 8.20 3.76
C ARG A 34 -8.80 9.71 3.70
N ASP A 35 -7.79 10.48 3.35
CA ASP A 35 -7.87 11.93 3.23
C ASP A 35 -8.41 12.37 1.84
N GLY A 36 -8.71 11.42 0.95
CA GLY A 36 -9.44 11.64 -0.31
C GLY A 36 -8.57 11.73 -1.56
N ALA A 37 -7.29 11.31 -1.51
CA ALA A 37 -6.35 11.45 -2.61
C ALA A 37 -6.77 10.73 -3.92
N ALA A 38 -7.68 9.76 -3.85
CA ALA A 38 -8.08 8.93 -5.00
C ALA A 38 -9.61 8.74 -5.12
N GLY A 39 -10.40 9.71 -4.65
CA GLY A 39 -11.86 9.66 -4.74
C GLY A 39 -12.54 8.94 -3.57
N THR A 40 -13.86 9.06 -3.49
CA THR A 40 -14.65 8.68 -2.31
C THR A 40 -14.68 7.16 -2.05
N ASP A 41 -14.65 6.34 -3.10
CA ASP A 41 -14.71 4.88 -2.95
C ASP A 41 -13.43 4.33 -2.27
N LEU A 42 -12.26 4.82 -2.69
CA LEU A 42 -10.98 4.48 -2.05
C LEU A 42 -10.81 5.11 -0.67
N GLN A 43 -11.47 6.24 -0.45
CA GLN A 43 -11.48 6.92 0.84
C GLN A 43 -12.17 6.10 1.91
N GLU A 44 -13.36 5.58 1.63
CA GLU A 44 -14.13 4.74 2.57
C GLU A 44 -13.42 3.40 2.80
N MET A 45 -12.86 2.80 1.75
CA MET A 45 -12.03 1.58 1.89
C MET A 45 -10.85 1.80 2.84
N ALA A 46 -10.10 2.89 2.64
CA ALA A 46 -8.94 3.19 3.49
C ALA A 46 -9.33 3.47 4.95
N ARG A 47 -10.51 4.08 5.19
CA ARG A 47 -11.06 4.26 6.55
C ARG A 47 -11.32 2.92 7.21
N ASP A 48 -11.95 2.00 6.51
CA ASP A 48 -12.30 0.68 7.06
C ASP A 48 -11.07 -0.18 7.33
N VAL A 49 -10.04 -0.11 6.47
CA VAL A 49 -8.75 -0.80 6.70
C VAL A 49 -8.04 -0.25 7.93
N LEU A 50 -7.88 1.08 8.01
CA LEU A 50 -7.18 1.72 9.13
C LEU A 50 -7.93 1.56 10.45
N ALA A 51 -9.26 1.41 10.42
CA ALA A 51 -10.06 1.11 11.59
C ALA A 51 -10.04 -0.38 12.00
N GLY A 52 -9.41 -1.26 11.21
CA GLY A 52 -9.39 -2.70 11.44
C GLY A 52 -10.75 -3.38 11.19
N HIS A 53 -11.66 -2.72 10.47
CA HIS A 53 -12.96 -3.27 10.10
C HIS A 53 -12.86 -4.25 8.92
N THR A 54 -11.81 -4.15 8.12
CA THR A 54 -11.55 -5.01 6.96
C THR A 54 -10.03 -5.16 6.74
N ASP A 55 -9.64 -6.18 5.97
CA ASP A 55 -8.25 -6.51 5.64
C ASP A 55 -7.96 -6.16 4.18
N LEU A 56 -6.79 -5.57 3.92
CA LEU A 56 -6.31 -5.25 2.57
C LEU A 56 -6.25 -6.47 1.64
N ARG A 57 -5.86 -7.65 2.13
CA ARG A 57 -5.90 -8.91 1.37
C ARG A 57 -7.32 -9.29 0.99
N GLN A 58 -8.28 -9.08 1.88
CA GLN A 58 -9.69 -9.34 1.60
C GLN A 58 -10.23 -8.34 0.56
N ILE A 59 -9.87 -7.06 0.65
CA ILE A 59 -10.29 -6.04 -0.32
C ILE A 59 -9.71 -6.33 -1.71
N ALA A 60 -8.43 -6.72 -1.81
CA ALA A 60 -7.79 -7.01 -3.09
C ALA A 60 -8.46 -8.15 -3.87
N VAL A 61 -9.14 -9.07 -3.17
CA VAL A 61 -9.90 -10.17 -3.78
C VAL A 61 -11.41 -9.89 -3.89
N THR A 62 -11.90 -8.72 -3.46
CA THR A 62 -13.31 -8.36 -3.62
C THR A 62 -13.58 -7.79 -5.01
N ASP A 63 -14.67 -8.25 -5.63
CA ASP A 63 -15.14 -7.80 -6.96
C ASP A 63 -15.46 -6.29 -7.03
N ALA A 64 -15.68 -5.64 -5.88
CA ALA A 64 -15.98 -4.20 -5.81
C ALA A 64 -14.77 -3.31 -6.13
N TYR A 65 -13.57 -3.72 -5.70
CA TYR A 65 -12.34 -2.94 -5.85
C TYR A 65 -11.34 -3.61 -6.80
N GLY A 66 -11.44 -4.93 -6.98
CA GLY A 66 -10.57 -5.72 -7.86
C GLY A 66 -10.44 -5.16 -9.28
N PRO A 67 -11.53 -4.82 -10.00
CA PRO A 67 -11.45 -4.28 -11.35
C PRO A 67 -10.68 -2.95 -11.43
N MET A 68 -10.86 -2.08 -10.43
CA MET A 68 -10.19 -0.77 -10.39
C MET A 68 -8.70 -0.91 -10.04
N PHE A 69 -8.36 -1.80 -9.10
CA PHE A 69 -6.97 -2.12 -8.78
C PHE A 69 -6.26 -2.79 -9.97
N LEU A 70 -6.94 -3.71 -10.66
CA LEU A 70 -6.42 -4.38 -11.85
C LEU A 70 -6.16 -3.40 -12.99
N ASP A 71 -7.08 -2.46 -13.25
CA ASP A 71 -6.88 -1.43 -14.28
C ASP A 71 -5.67 -0.53 -13.96
N GLN A 72 -5.55 -0.08 -12.71
CA GLN A 72 -4.42 0.74 -12.30
C GLN A 72 -3.10 -0.04 -12.28
N PHE A 73 -3.14 -1.32 -11.92
CA PHE A 73 -2.00 -2.23 -12.00
C PHE A 73 -1.57 -2.46 -13.45
N HIS A 74 -2.51 -2.67 -14.38
CA HIS A 74 -2.21 -2.78 -15.80
C HIS A 74 -1.54 -1.52 -16.33
N ARG A 75 -2.05 -0.33 -16.00
CA ARG A 75 -1.42 0.94 -16.37
C ARG A 75 -0.02 1.09 -15.80
N PHE A 76 0.21 0.65 -14.57
CA PHE A 76 1.53 0.61 -13.97
C PHE A 76 2.48 -0.34 -14.72
N LYS A 77 2.04 -1.58 -15.02
CA LYS A 77 2.83 -2.56 -15.77
C LYS A 77 3.18 -2.06 -17.16
N GLU A 78 2.24 -1.42 -17.85
CA GLU A 78 2.47 -0.83 -19.16
C GLU A 78 3.50 0.30 -19.09
N TRP A 79 3.43 1.19 -18.10
CA TRP A 79 4.46 2.21 -17.86
C TRP A 79 5.84 1.61 -17.53
N GLU A 80 5.88 0.57 -16.67
CA GLU A 80 7.11 -0.12 -16.29
C GLU A 80 7.78 -0.82 -17.48
N GLU A 81 7.00 -1.42 -18.38
CA GLU A 81 7.51 -2.09 -19.58
C GLU A 81 8.13 -1.12 -20.59
N HIS A 82 7.66 0.13 -20.61
CA HIS A 82 8.20 1.18 -21.48
C HIS A 82 9.35 1.97 -20.83
N LEU A 83 9.76 1.60 -19.63
CA LEU A 83 10.77 2.32 -18.88
C LEU A 83 12.18 1.92 -19.33
N ASP A 84 13.04 2.91 -19.53
CA ASP A 84 14.44 2.66 -19.85
C ASP A 84 15.14 1.91 -18.68
N PRO A 85 16.04 0.94 -18.94
CA PRO A 85 16.70 0.18 -17.88
C PRO A 85 17.44 1.02 -16.85
N ASP A 86 18.04 2.14 -17.26
CA ASP A 86 18.77 3.02 -16.34
C ASP A 86 17.81 3.89 -15.50
N GLU A 87 16.70 4.33 -16.09
CA GLU A 87 15.64 5.02 -15.36
C GLU A 87 14.96 4.07 -14.36
N ARG A 88 14.77 2.80 -14.73
CA ARG A 88 14.18 1.80 -13.83
C ARG A 88 15.07 1.57 -12.63
N ARG A 89 16.38 1.44 -12.86
CA ARG A 89 17.36 1.27 -11.79
C ARG A 89 17.40 2.49 -10.87
N ARG A 90 17.36 3.70 -11.44
CA ARG A 90 17.28 4.94 -10.67
C ARG A 90 16.04 4.97 -9.77
N LEU A 91 14.87 4.60 -10.30
CA LEU A 91 13.63 4.57 -9.51
C LEU A 91 13.67 3.49 -8.41
N THR A 92 14.28 2.33 -8.67
CA THR A 92 14.53 1.31 -7.65
C THR A 92 15.46 1.82 -6.55
N ASP A 93 16.54 2.50 -6.93
CA ASP A 93 17.52 3.06 -5.98
C ASP A 93 16.89 4.18 -5.12
N GLU A 94 16.09 5.06 -5.73
CA GLU A 94 15.33 6.11 -5.04
C GLU A 94 14.31 5.50 -4.06
N ALA A 95 13.55 4.48 -4.49
CA ALA A 95 12.59 3.79 -3.62
C ALA A 95 13.28 3.09 -2.44
N THR A 96 14.42 2.44 -2.68
CA THR A 96 15.23 1.80 -1.64
C THR A 96 15.76 2.82 -0.63
N ALA A 97 16.22 3.97 -1.09
CA ALA A 97 16.70 5.04 -0.22
C ALA A 97 15.59 5.59 0.68
N VAL A 98 14.39 5.82 0.13
CA VAL A 98 13.22 6.26 0.90
C VAL A 98 12.82 5.22 1.96
N ALA A 99 12.81 3.93 1.61
CA ALA A 99 12.50 2.86 2.55
C ALA A 99 13.49 2.83 3.73
N GLN A 100 14.79 3.00 3.45
CA GLN A 100 15.84 3.06 4.48
C GLN A 100 15.78 4.32 5.35
N GLU A 101 15.38 5.46 4.79
CA GLU A 101 15.22 6.69 5.55
C GLU A 101 14.06 6.59 6.56
N ILE A 102 12.94 5.99 6.12
CA ILE A 102 11.79 5.74 6.98
C ILE A 102 12.15 4.78 8.12
N ASP A 103 12.93 3.74 7.84
CA ASP A 103 13.42 2.80 8.85
C ASP A 103 14.39 3.45 9.85
N ARG A 104 15.18 4.47 9.45
CA ARG A 104 16.01 5.23 10.39
C ARG A 104 15.22 6.20 11.27
N THR A 105 14.15 6.79 10.75
CA THR A 105 13.28 7.67 11.53
C THR A 105 12.30 6.91 12.44
N ALA A 106 12.33 5.58 12.38
CA ALA A 106 11.48 4.65 13.12
C ALA A 106 12.00 4.25 14.50
N ASP A 107 13.31 4.44 14.75
CA ASP A 107 14.05 4.15 15.98
C ASP A 107 14.10 5.41 16.88
#